data_AF-A0A6J6UYM1-F1
#
_entry.id   AF-A0A6J6UYM1-F1
#
_cell.length_a   1.000
_cell.length_b   1.000
_cell.length_c   1.000
_cell.angle_alpha   90.00
_cell.angle_beta   90.00
_cell.angle_gamma   90.00
#
_symmetry.space_group_name_H-M   'P 1'
#
loop_
_entity.id
_entity.type
_entity.pdbx_description
1 polymer ?
#
loop_
_entity_poly.entity_id
_entity_poly.type
_entity_poly.pdbx_seq_one_letter_code
_entity_poly.pdbx_strand_id
1 'polypeptide(L)'
;MAWIELRRRRYVVIDRVEGVKAKGPSYDTRADAEAFLELVALAGWPAALDFVNQEPVVDVLAEDDTTSRATRERAVAAGAVADPMGLPLTDPSLPPPPGREPSGVSVGELVRQYIQTCTARPRTLQQYAAYVRDHVDPYFGDLDAAYVIRQLKPKAEGTRAMAVADWRAWMLAKPVMAPTGTPTGSTLSGKTVKNIMALVSSAFDVAMNDDFDRLVAYNPVTGMAPRSTAADDVERVFLSPRQFQDLREHTIDHYLNLLLFMVLTGLRWGEAGGLRVRDVCLAPESGRPYLEVRVALKRIKGGTVLGLLKSKAARRRLTIPEVLVPVITNAIAGKDLDSCVFTSPEGKRLHHGNVTRNLDKAIVRARAAGSDLPDFRLHALRHSCAAWLLSAGRTPYQVSRQLGHETEATTQKYYGHLVRTEYDTNADVLQQALDDAGWDLPAHVSVEVMASAADAGLIELATSDVIGDEAELETAA
;
A
#
# COMPACT_ATOMS: atom_id res chain seq x y z
N MET A 1 28.26 22.09 -4.66
CA MET A 1 28.44 22.18 -3.19
C MET A 1 27.05 22.14 -2.62
N ALA A 2 26.76 21.13 -1.80
CA ALA A 2 25.43 20.87 -1.30
C ALA A 2 25.00 21.87 -0.22
N TRP A 3 23.70 22.19 -0.15
CA TRP A 3 23.11 23.10 0.83
C TRP A 3 21.72 22.61 1.30
N ILE A 4 21.19 23.23 2.35
CA ILE A 4 19.87 22.91 2.93
C ILE A 4 18.86 24.00 2.57
N GLU A 5 17.67 23.58 2.17
CA GLU A 5 16.51 24.45 1.98
C GLU A 5 15.32 24.00 2.81
N LEU A 6 14.63 24.94 3.46
CA LEU A 6 13.37 24.66 4.14
C LEU A 6 12.21 24.70 3.13
N ARG A 7 11.65 23.53 2.78
CA ARG A 7 10.51 23.41 1.86
C ARG A 7 9.33 22.71 2.54
N ARG A 8 8.17 23.35 2.56
CA ARG A 8 6.90 22.80 3.12
C ARG A 8 7.09 22.10 4.49
N ARG A 9 7.80 22.76 5.41
CA ARG A 9 8.12 22.30 6.79
C ARG A 9 9.12 21.14 6.88
N ARG A 10 9.86 20.81 5.82
CA ARG A 10 10.98 19.86 5.85
C ARG A 10 12.27 20.51 5.36
N TYR A 11 13.40 20.11 5.92
CA TYR A 11 14.73 20.53 5.50
C TYR A 11 15.21 19.59 4.38
N VAL A 12 15.29 20.09 3.16
CA VAL A 12 15.69 19.35 1.97
C VAL A 12 17.16 19.65 1.69
N VAL A 13 17.99 18.63 1.56
CA VAL A 13 19.37 18.81 1.09
C VAL A 13 19.37 18.84 -0.44
N ILE A 14 20.12 19.74 -1.05
CA ILE A 14 20.25 19.90 -2.50
C ILE A 14 21.74 19.99 -2.85
N ASP A 15 22.16 19.44 -3.98
CA ASP A 15 23.50 19.68 -4.56
C ASP A 15 23.40 20.04 -6.03
N ARG A 16 24.53 20.33 -6.67
CA ARG A 16 24.67 20.42 -8.12
C ARG A 16 25.55 19.29 -8.61
N VAL A 17 24.96 18.34 -9.33
CA VAL A 17 25.66 17.23 -9.98
C VAL A 17 25.64 17.53 -11.48
N GLU A 18 26.82 17.62 -12.09
CA GLU A 18 26.98 17.91 -13.54
C GLU A 18 26.23 19.17 -14.01
N GLY A 19 26.19 20.20 -13.17
CA GLY A 19 25.54 21.50 -13.49
C GLY A 19 24.03 21.54 -13.21
N VAL A 20 23.38 20.41 -12.97
CA VAL A 20 21.95 20.32 -12.66
C VAL A 20 21.74 20.24 -11.15
N LYS A 21 20.73 20.95 -10.62
CA LYS A 21 20.34 20.77 -9.21
C LYS A 21 19.87 19.33 -9.00
N ALA A 22 20.44 18.65 -8.01
CA ALA A 22 20.05 17.32 -7.57
C ALA A 22 19.39 17.44 -6.20
N LYS A 23 18.15 16.96 -6.09
CA LYS A 23 17.45 16.91 -4.81
C LYS A 23 17.99 15.73 -3.98
N GLY A 24 18.14 15.93 -2.68
CA GLY A 24 18.53 14.92 -1.71
C GLY A 24 17.42 14.61 -0.71
N PRO A 25 17.72 13.83 0.33
CA PRO A 25 16.80 13.52 1.41
C PRO A 25 16.23 14.76 2.10
N SER A 26 15.01 14.59 2.61
CA SER A 26 14.31 15.63 3.38
C SER A 26 14.08 15.20 4.81
N TYR A 27 14.38 16.10 5.73
CA TYR A 27 14.43 15.84 7.16
C TYR A 27 13.41 16.69 7.91
N ASP A 28 12.94 16.17 9.05
CA ASP A 28 12.04 16.92 9.92
C ASP A 28 12.81 17.97 10.75
N THR A 29 14.11 17.74 10.97
CA THR A 29 14.99 18.65 11.71
C THR A 29 16.14 19.13 10.82
N ARG A 30 16.67 20.32 11.13
CA ARG A 30 17.83 20.89 10.44
C ARG A 30 19.11 20.09 10.75
N ALA A 31 19.25 19.62 11.98
CA ALA A 31 20.40 18.83 12.43
C ALA A 31 20.56 17.53 11.62
N ASP A 32 19.45 16.83 11.33
CA ASP A 32 19.51 15.62 10.50
C ASP A 32 19.93 15.93 9.05
N ALA A 33 19.55 17.10 8.53
CA ALA A 33 19.95 17.55 7.20
C ALA A 33 21.43 17.97 7.16
N GLU A 34 21.93 18.59 8.24
CA GLU A 34 23.34 18.96 8.41
C GLU A 34 24.22 17.70 8.51
N ALA A 35 23.78 16.68 9.26
CA ALA A 35 24.48 15.39 9.31
C ALA A 35 24.60 14.72 7.93
N PHE A 36 23.61 14.89 7.05
CA PHE A 36 23.71 14.41 5.67
C PHE A 36 24.67 15.26 4.82
N LEU A 37 24.73 16.57 5.02
CA LEU A 37 25.73 17.42 4.36
C LEU A 37 27.16 17.01 4.74
N GLU A 38 27.39 16.68 6.01
CA GLU A 38 28.69 16.16 6.46
C GLU A 38 29.05 14.85 5.75
N LEU A 39 28.07 13.96 5.59
CA LEU A 39 28.25 12.72 4.86
C LEU A 39 28.55 12.95 3.37
N VAL A 40 27.87 13.91 2.74
CA VAL A 40 28.15 14.34 1.35
C VAL A 40 29.56 14.91 1.23
N ALA A 41 30.00 15.73 2.19
CA ALA A 41 31.35 16.28 2.21
C ALA A 41 32.42 15.19 2.34
N LEU A 42 32.11 14.11 3.07
CA LEU A 42 33.04 13.00 3.30
C LEU A 42 33.10 12.00 2.14
N ALA A 43 31.95 11.63 1.57
CA ALA A 43 31.84 10.50 0.64
C ALA A 43 31.44 10.90 -0.78
N GLY A 44 31.08 12.16 -1.01
CA GLY A 44 30.45 12.61 -2.25
C GLY A 44 28.96 12.29 -2.29
N TRP A 45 28.24 13.02 -3.13
CA TRP A 45 26.78 12.96 -3.23
C TRP A 45 26.20 11.56 -3.50
N PRO A 46 26.74 10.77 -4.47
CA PRO A 46 26.21 9.43 -4.74
C PRO A 46 26.38 8.48 -3.55
N ALA A 47 27.58 8.39 -2.97
CA ALA A 47 27.85 7.49 -1.86
C ALA A 47 27.11 7.88 -0.57
N ALA A 48 26.88 9.18 -0.34
CA ALA A 48 26.08 9.65 0.78
C ALA A 48 24.60 9.22 0.66
N LEU A 49 24.03 9.29 -0.55
CA LEU A 49 22.70 8.76 -0.83
C LEU A 49 22.63 7.25 -0.57
N ASP A 50 23.65 6.51 -0.98
CA ASP A 50 23.71 5.05 -0.80
C ASP A 50 23.75 4.65 0.67
N PHE A 51 24.54 5.37 1.47
CA PHE A 51 24.65 5.14 2.90
C PHE A 51 23.32 5.36 3.63
N VAL A 52 22.57 6.41 3.27
CA VAL A 52 21.22 6.65 3.81
C VAL A 52 20.22 5.58 3.32
N ASN A 53 20.42 5.03 2.13
CA ASN A 53 19.54 4.04 1.53
C ASN A 53 19.85 2.57 1.94
N GLN A 54 20.96 2.34 2.67
CA GLN A 54 21.37 1.08 3.33
C GLN A 54 21.44 -0.20 2.46
N GLU A 55 21.71 -0.13 1.16
CA GLU A 55 22.21 -1.26 0.34
C GLU A 55 23.03 -0.70 -0.85
N PRO A 56 24.06 -1.41 -1.36
CA PRO A 56 24.91 -0.90 -2.43
C PRO A 56 24.12 -0.59 -3.70
N VAL A 57 24.57 0.43 -4.45
CA VAL A 57 24.12 0.72 -5.82
C VAL A 57 24.39 -0.52 -6.67
N VAL A 58 23.37 -1.35 -6.83
CA VAL A 58 23.18 -1.97 -8.12
C VAL A 58 22.73 -0.82 -8.99
N ASP A 59 23.49 -0.48 -10.02
CA ASP A 59 23.06 0.52 -10.99
C ASP A 59 21.76 0.00 -11.64
N VAL A 60 20.62 0.41 -11.07
CA VAL A 60 19.28 -0.06 -11.47
C VAL A 60 18.94 0.51 -12.86
N LEU A 61 19.72 1.48 -13.34
CA LEU A 61 19.58 2.13 -14.63
C LEU A 61 20.66 1.70 -15.64
N ALA A 62 21.63 0.85 -15.26
CA ALA A 62 22.64 0.28 -16.17
C ALA A 62 22.09 -0.80 -17.13
N GLU A 63 20.77 -0.90 -17.32
CA GLU A 63 20.24 -1.59 -18.50
C GLU A 63 20.38 -0.62 -19.68
N ASP A 64 21.49 -0.83 -20.39
CA ASP A 64 21.94 -0.20 -21.64
C ASP A 64 20.77 0.23 -22.55
N ASP A 65 20.73 1.53 -22.87
CA ASP A 65 19.72 2.24 -23.71
C ASP A 65 19.53 1.58 -25.10
N THR A 66 20.53 0.78 -25.49
CA THR A 66 20.51 -0.13 -26.66
C THR A 66 19.37 -1.15 -26.60
N THR A 67 18.93 -1.58 -25.41
CA THR A 67 17.90 -2.61 -25.23
C THR A 67 16.50 -2.09 -25.49
N SER A 68 16.17 -0.87 -25.07
CA SER A 68 14.87 -0.23 -25.34
C SER A 68 14.70 0.09 -26.82
N ARG A 69 15.76 0.62 -27.44
CA ARG A 69 15.80 0.86 -28.90
C ARG A 69 15.74 -0.45 -29.68
N ALA A 70 16.49 -1.49 -29.28
CA ALA A 70 16.42 -2.81 -29.90
C ALA A 70 15.08 -3.51 -29.67
N THR A 71 14.37 -3.24 -28.58
CA THR A 71 13.00 -3.77 -28.34
C THR A 71 12.01 -3.11 -29.29
N ARG A 72 12.12 -1.80 -29.50
CA ARG A 72 11.34 -1.03 -30.48
C ARG A 72 11.65 -1.48 -31.91
N GLU A 73 12.92 -1.63 -32.26
CA GLU A 73 13.38 -2.06 -33.59
C GLU A 73 13.05 -3.54 -33.87
N ARG A 74 13.11 -4.44 -32.88
CA ARG A 74 12.67 -5.85 -33.01
C ARG A 74 11.16 -5.97 -33.17
N ALA A 75 10.37 -5.15 -32.47
CA ALA A 75 8.93 -5.11 -32.65
C ALA A 75 8.52 -4.65 -34.06
N VAL A 76 9.28 -3.70 -34.63
CA VAL A 76 9.09 -3.20 -35.99
C VAL A 76 9.60 -4.20 -37.05
N ALA A 77 10.75 -4.84 -36.82
CA ALA A 77 11.39 -5.75 -37.77
C ALA A 77 10.71 -7.13 -37.88
N ALA A 78 9.88 -7.53 -36.91
CA ALA A 78 9.20 -8.82 -36.89
C ALA A 78 8.00 -8.95 -37.85
N GLY A 79 7.73 -7.95 -38.72
CA GLY A 79 6.76 -8.07 -39.81
C GLY A 79 5.31 -8.32 -39.39
N ALA A 80 4.96 -8.04 -38.13
CA ALA A 80 3.59 -8.04 -37.68
C ALA A 80 2.89 -6.76 -38.15
N VAL A 81 1.92 -6.95 -39.04
CA VAL A 81 0.85 -6.01 -39.43
C VAL A 81 0.45 -5.08 -38.28
N ALA A 82 0.31 -3.78 -38.55
CA ALA A 82 -0.29 -2.72 -37.72
C ALA A 82 -0.11 -2.88 -36.20
N ASP A 83 0.67 -1.99 -35.57
CA ASP A 83 0.91 -1.95 -34.13
C ASP A 83 -0.32 -2.43 -33.33
N PRO A 84 -0.24 -3.60 -32.66
CA PRO A 84 -1.38 -4.20 -31.96
C PRO A 84 -1.92 -3.32 -30.81
N MET A 85 -1.26 -2.20 -30.48
CA MET A 85 -1.72 -1.21 -29.51
C MET A 85 -1.83 0.23 -30.03
N GLY A 86 -1.63 0.49 -31.33
CA GLY A 86 -1.81 1.82 -31.93
C GLY A 86 -0.97 2.94 -31.31
N LEU A 87 0.27 2.68 -30.90
CA LEU A 87 1.20 3.71 -30.42
C LEU A 87 1.42 4.77 -31.52
N PRO A 88 1.24 6.07 -31.20
CA PRO A 88 1.63 7.11 -32.11
C PRO A 88 3.16 7.13 -32.21
N LEU A 89 3.71 6.83 -33.38
CA LEU A 89 5.11 7.10 -33.67
C LEU A 89 5.27 8.61 -33.83
N THR A 90 6.10 9.22 -32.99
CA THR A 90 6.53 10.60 -33.22
C THR A 90 7.44 10.62 -34.45
N ASP A 91 6.93 11.12 -35.57
CA ASP A 91 7.75 11.36 -36.75
C ASP A 91 8.67 12.56 -36.49
N PRO A 92 10.01 12.36 -36.42
CA PRO A 92 10.95 13.43 -36.13
C PRO A 92 10.95 14.55 -37.17
N SER A 93 10.44 14.29 -38.38
CA SER A 93 10.33 15.25 -39.48
C SER A 93 9.18 16.23 -39.30
N LEU A 94 8.22 15.95 -38.41
CA LEU A 94 7.11 16.85 -38.14
C LEU A 94 7.59 18.12 -37.41
N PRO A 95 6.91 19.26 -37.62
CA PRO A 95 7.25 20.49 -36.92
C PRO A 95 6.96 20.39 -35.41
N PRO A 96 7.62 21.25 -34.59
CA PRO A 96 7.29 21.37 -33.18
C PRO A 96 5.87 21.93 -32.99
N PRO A 97 5.23 21.64 -31.84
CA PRO A 97 3.95 22.24 -31.51
C PRO A 97 4.01 23.78 -31.50
N PRO A 98 2.94 24.47 -31.94
CA PRO A 98 2.93 25.93 -32.02
C PRO A 98 3.25 26.59 -30.69
N GLY A 99 4.18 27.55 -30.71
CA GLY A 99 4.56 28.35 -29.53
C GLY A 99 5.34 27.56 -28.47
N ARG A 100 6.01 26.47 -28.85
CA ARG A 100 6.86 25.70 -27.94
C ARG A 100 8.26 25.55 -28.51
N GLU A 101 9.23 26.01 -27.75
CA GLU A 101 10.64 25.73 -27.98
C GLU A 101 11.02 24.40 -27.30
N PRO A 102 11.96 23.63 -27.88
CA PRO A 102 12.44 22.40 -27.26
C PRO A 102 13.10 22.69 -25.91
N SER A 103 12.86 21.83 -24.93
CA SER A 103 13.60 21.87 -23.66
C SER A 103 15.01 21.30 -23.78
N GLY A 104 15.31 20.57 -24.87
CA GLY A 104 16.60 19.91 -25.08
C GLY A 104 16.79 18.66 -24.21
N VAL A 105 15.72 18.22 -23.55
CA VAL A 105 15.70 17.07 -22.64
C VAL A 105 14.48 16.23 -22.99
N SER A 106 14.69 14.94 -23.23
CA SER A 106 13.60 14.01 -23.49
C SER A 106 12.81 13.68 -22.22
N VAL A 107 11.58 13.18 -22.37
CA VAL A 107 10.78 12.73 -21.22
C VAL A 107 11.45 11.56 -20.50
N GLY A 108 12.07 10.63 -21.24
CA GLY A 108 12.80 9.49 -20.67
C GLY A 108 13.94 9.96 -19.77
N GLU A 109 14.80 10.86 -20.28
CA GLU A 109 15.90 11.47 -19.51
C GLU A 109 15.38 12.23 -18.29
N LEU A 110 14.36 13.06 -18.46
CA LEU A 110 13.77 13.84 -17.38
C LEU A 110 13.30 12.95 -16.22
N VAL A 111 12.59 11.85 -16.52
CA VAL A 111 12.08 10.95 -15.49
C VAL A 111 13.21 10.15 -14.85
N ARG A 112 14.23 9.71 -15.60
CA ARG A 112 15.40 9.01 -15.04
C ARG A 112 16.22 9.92 -14.13
N GLN A 113 16.46 11.18 -14.50
CA GLN A 113 17.10 12.18 -13.64
C GLN A 113 16.31 12.42 -12.35
N TYR A 114 14.97 12.49 -12.44
CA TYR A 114 14.13 12.56 -11.25
C TYR A 114 14.31 11.32 -10.36
N ILE A 115 14.33 10.11 -10.92
CA ILE A 115 14.51 8.87 -10.14
C ILE A 115 15.84 8.86 -9.40
N GLN A 116 16.93 9.28 -10.05
CA GLN A 116 18.28 9.33 -9.47
C GLN A 116 18.39 10.30 -8.28
N THR A 117 17.56 11.34 -8.27
CA THR A 117 17.57 12.39 -7.24
C THR A 117 16.43 12.26 -6.23
N CYS A 118 15.44 11.38 -6.48
CA CYS A 118 14.34 11.22 -5.55
C CYS A 118 14.74 10.38 -4.33
N THR A 119 14.25 10.77 -3.15
CA THR A 119 14.40 9.95 -1.94
C THR A 119 13.33 8.87 -1.92
N ALA A 120 13.70 7.65 -2.28
CA ALA A 120 12.81 6.51 -2.26
C ALA A 120 13.55 5.23 -1.84
N ARG A 121 12.81 4.24 -1.36
CA ARG A 121 13.40 2.94 -0.99
C ARG A 121 13.86 2.19 -2.23
N PRO A 122 14.87 1.30 -2.14
CA PRO A 122 15.37 0.54 -3.29
C PRO A 122 14.28 -0.20 -4.08
N ARG A 123 13.32 -0.83 -3.39
CA ARG A 123 12.17 -1.48 -4.04
C ARG A 123 11.30 -0.50 -4.83
N THR A 124 11.13 0.72 -4.31
CA THR A 124 10.38 1.77 -5.00
C THR A 124 11.14 2.26 -6.24
N LEU A 125 12.46 2.44 -6.15
CA LEU A 125 13.31 2.80 -7.29
C LEU A 125 13.29 1.72 -8.38
N GLN A 126 13.38 0.44 -8.01
CA GLN A 126 13.20 -0.68 -8.95
C GLN A 126 11.83 -0.64 -9.64
N GLN A 127 10.78 -0.31 -8.89
CA GLN A 127 9.44 -0.16 -9.46
C GLN A 127 9.34 1.02 -10.41
N TYR A 128 10.01 2.15 -10.10
CA TYR A 128 10.06 3.31 -10.98
C TYR A 128 10.83 3.03 -12.27
N ALA A 129 11.98 2.36 -12.19
CA ALA A 129 12.73 1.93 -13.36
C ALA A 129 11.87 1.03 -14.27
N ALA A 130 11.15 0.05 -13.69
CA ALA A 130 10.21 -0.77 -14.45
C ALA A 130 9.09 0.07 -15.08
N TYR A 131 8.55 1.07 -14.39
CA TYR A 131 7.54 1.97 -14.96
C TYR A 131 8.08 2.78 -16.14
N VAL A 132 9.31 3.27 -16.06
CA VAL A 132 9.95 4.00 -17.15
C VAL A 132 10.09 3.10 -18.37
N ARG A 133 10.76 1.96 -18.21
CA ARG A 133 10.98 0.98 -19.28
C ARG A 133 9.67 0.50 -19.93
N ASP A 134 8.67 0.17 -19.11
CA ASP A 134 7.46 -0.50 -19.61
C ASP A 134 6.39 0.48 -20.09
N HIS A 135 6.39 1.73 -19.63
CA HIS A 135 5.26 2.64 -19.82
C HIS A 135 5.63 4.07 -20.21
N VAL A 136 6.84 4.55 -19.92
CA VAL A 136 7.28 5.90 -20.32
C VAL A 136 8.05 5.83 -21.63
N ASP A 137 9.12 5.06 -21.69
CA ASP A 137 10.01 4.97 -22.86
C ASP A 137 9.28 4.55 -24.14
N PRO A 138 8.36 3.55 -24.12
CA PRO A 138 7.66 3.14 -25.33
C PRO A 138 6.74 4.20 -25.93
N TYR A 139 6.33 5.20 -25.13
CA TYR A 139 5.37 6.22 -25.55
C TYR A 139 6.03 7.60 -25.70
N PHE A 140 6.75 8.06 -24.67
CA PHE A 140 7.35 9.39 -24.61
C PHE A 140 8.88 9.39 -24.69
N GLY A 141 9.55 8.24 -24.72
CA GLY A 141 10.99 8.11 -24.42
C GLY A 141 11.87 9.19 -25.04
N ASP A 142 11.84 9.30 -26.37
CA ASP A 142 12.68 10.24 -27.14
C ASP A 142 12.01 11.61 -27.37
N LEU A 143 10.77 11.78 -26.91
CA LEU A 143 10.03 13.02 -27.11
C LEU A 143 10.61 14.10 -26.20
N ASP A 144 10.89 15.27 -26.76
CA ASP A 144 11.28 16.44 -25.97
C ASP A 144 10.17 16.79 -24.96
N ALA A 145 10.55 17.01 -23.70
CA ALA A 145 9.61 17.22 -22.62
C ALA A 145 8.69 18.43 -22.85
N ALA A 146 9.15 19.46 -23.58
CA ALA A 146 8.34 20.61 -23.94
C ALA A 146 7.21 20.25 -24.93
N TYR A 147 7.31 19.14 -25.67
CA TYR A 147 6.33 18.73 -26.68
C TYR A 147 5.21 17.84 -26.12
N VAL A 148 5.24 17.52 -24.83
CA VAL A 148 4.14 16.82 -24.17
C VAL A 148 2.97 17.76 -23.91
N ILE A 149 1.79 17.39 -24.39
CA ILE A 149 0.54 18.15 -24.21
C ILE A 149 -0.46 17.39 -23.36
N ARG A 150 -1.46 18.09 -22.80
CA ARG A 150 -2.51 17.45 -21.99
C ARG A 150 -3.44 16.59 -22.85
N GLN A 151 -3.90 17.18 -23.94
CA GLN A 151 -4.85 16.63 -24.89
C GLN A 151 -4.45 17.12 -26.27
N LEU A 152 -4.59 16.24 -27.27
CA LEU A 152 -4.41 16.63 -28.66
C LEU A 152 -5.52 17.62 -29.03
N LYS A 153 -5.12 18.76 -29.60
CA LYS A 153 -6.02 19.79 -30.13
C LYS A 153 -5.83 19.85 -31.64
N PRO A 154 -6.84 20.30 -32.42
CA PRO A 154 -6.71 20.38 -33.88
C PRO A 154 -5.47 21.12 -34.37
N LYS A 155 -5.07 22.20 -33.67
CA LYS A 155 -3.86 22.99 -34.00
C LYS A 155 -2.53 22.26 -33.76
N ALA A 156 -2.55 21.13 -33.07
CA ALA A 156 -1.38 20.30 -32.79
C ALA A 156 -1.39 19.00 -33.61
N GLU A 157 -2.43 18.74 -34.41
CA GLU A 157 -2.44 17.63 -35.37
C GLU A 157 -1.35 17.83 -36.42
N GLY A 158 -0.63 16.75 -36.76
CA GLY A 158 0.51 16.83 -37.69
C GLY A 158 1.77 17.50 -37.11
N THR A 159 1.87 17.64 -35.79
CA THR A 159 3.09 18.10 -35.11
C THR A 159 3.72 16.95 -34.32
N ARG A 160 4.92 17.18 -33.78
CA ARG A 160 5.60 16.22 -32.89
C ARG A 160 4.96 16.09 -31.50
N ALA A 161 3.85 16.77 -31.23
CA ALA A 161 3.22 16.74 -29.92
C ALA A 161 2.55 15.40 -29.60
N MET A 162 2.66 14.96 -28.35
CA MET A 162 1.94 13.78 -27.85
C MET A 162 1.16 14.11 -26.60
N ALA A 163 -0.03 13.50 -26.46
CA ALA A 163 -0.94 13.83 -25.37
C ALA A 163 -0.88 12.84 -24.20
N VAL A 164 -0.90 13.38 -22.99
CA VAL A 164 -1.05 12.60 -21.74
C VAL A 164 -2.40 11.85 -21.71
N ALA A 165 -3.45 12.41 -22.31
CA ALA A 165 -4.76 11.74 -22.40
C ALA A 165 -4.67 10.42 -23.20
N ASP A 166 -3.98 10.44 -24.33
CA ASP A 166 -3.82 9.28 -25.20
C ASP A 166 -2.89 8.25 -24.56
N TRP A 167 -1.80 8.70 -23.93
CA TRP A 167 -0.93 7.84 -23.12
C TRP A 167 -1.68 7.13 -21.99
N ARG A 168 -2.56 7.85 -21.29
CA ARG A 168 -3.40 7.26 -20.24
C ARG A 168 -4.37 6.22 -20.81
N ALA A 169 -5.03 6.52 -21.93
CA ALA A 169 -5.94 5.58 -22.58
C ALA A 169 -5.19 4.32 -23.02
N TRP A 170 -4.03 4.49 -23.63
CA TRP A 170 -3.12 3.42 -24.01
C TRP A 170 -2.72 2.53 -22.82
N MET A 171 -2.32 3.12 -21.69
CA MET A 171 -1.99 2.34 -20.48
C MET A 171 -3.20 1.55 -19.94
N LEU A 172 -4.40 2.12 -19.97
CA LEU A 172 -5.62 1.45 -19.50
C LEU A 172 -6.04 0.29 -20.42
N ALA A 173 -5.72 0.38 -21.71
CA ALA A 173 -5.94 -0.69 -22.68
C ALA A 173 -4.82 -1.75 -22.67
N LYS A 174 -3.65 -1.44 -22.10
CA LYS A 174 -2.48 -2.33 -22.12
C LYS A 174 -2.77 -3.64 -21.38
N PRO A 175 -2.66 -4.81 -22.04
CA PRO A 175 -2.89 -6.09 -21.39
C PRO A 175 -1.75 -6.43 -20.43
N VAL A 176 -2.10 -7.06 -19.31
CA VAL A 176 -1.14 -7.58 -18.33
C VAL A 176 -0.60 -8.91 -18.85
N MET A 177 0.73 -9.02 -18.96
CA MET A 177 1.41 -10.22 -19.45
C MET A 177 1.71 -11.19 -18.31
N ALA A 178 1.52 -12.47 -18.57
CA ALA A 178 2.00 -13.55 -17.72
C ALA A 178 3.52 -13.68 -17.85
N PRO A 179 4.21 -14.33 -16.88
CA PRO A 179 5.64 -14.63 -16.99
C PRO A 179 6.02 -15.43 -18.25
N THR A 180 5.07 -16.17 -18.80
CA THR A 180 5.18 -16.94 -20.05
C THR A 180 5.10 -16.08 -21.31
N GLY A 181 4.90 -14.76 -21.18
CA GLY A 181 4.74 -13.83 -22.30
C GLY A 181 3.33 -13.76 -22.89
N THR A 182 2.37 -14.52 -22.35
CA THR A 182 0.99 -14.56 -22.83
C THR A 182 0.11 -13.52 -22.14
N PRO A 183 -0.86 -12.88 -22.83
CA PRO A 183 -1.83 -12.00 -22.19
C PRO A 183 -2.66 -12.74 -21.15
N THR A 184 -2.83 -12.14 -19.97
CA THR A 184 -3.64 -12.70 -18.87
C THR A 184 -5.15 -12.49 -19.03
N GLY A 185 -5.58 -11.80 -20.11
CA GLY A 185 -6.97 -11.37 -20.30
C GLY A 185 -7.38 -10.16 -19.45
N SER A 186 -6.50 -9.66 -18.57
CA SER A 186 -6.71 -8.44 -17.78
C SER A 186 -5.85 -7.28 -18.30
N THR A 187 -6.26 -6.04 -18.01
CA THR A 187 -5.48 -4.83 -18.32
C THR A 187 -4.93 -4.19 -17.04
N LEU A 188 -4.06 -3.19 -17.19
CA LEU A 188 -3.48 -2.48 -16.04
C LEU A 188 -4.57 -1.82 -15.20
N SER A 189 -4.51 -2.02 -13.87
CA SER A 189 -5.45 -1.39 -12.96
C SER A 189 -5.32 0.13 -12.92
N GLY A 190 -6.43 0.83 -12.69
CA GLY A 190 -6.47 2.29 -12.56
C GLY A 190 -5.49 2.81 -11.49
N LYS A 191 -5.34 2.06 -10.39
CA LYS A 191 -4.32 2.35 -9.37
C LYS A 191 -2.88 2.28 -9.89
N THR A 192 -2.55 1.30 -10.72
CA THR A 192 -1.21 1.18 -11.31
C THR A 192 -0.92 2.34 -12.25
N VAL A 193 -1.86 2.64 -13.15
CA VAL A 193 -1.80 3.80 -14.05
C VAL A 193 -1.62 5.10 -13.27
N LYS A 194 -2.39 5.30 -12.20
CA LYS A 194 -2.27 6.46 -11.30
C LYS A 194 -0.87 6.60 -10.69
N ASN A 195 -0.24 5.49 -10.29
CA ASN A 195 1.10 5.52 -9.71
C ASN A 195 2.17 5.88 -10.77
N ILE A 196 2.04 5.36 -11.99
CA ILE A 196 2.93 5.69 -13.12
C ILE A 196 2.81 7.18 -13.45
N MET A 197 1.58 7.70 -13.61
CA MET A 197 1.35 9.11 -13.88
C MET A 197 1.83 10.01 -12.73
N ALA A 198 1.75 9.56 -11.47
CA ALA A 198 2.28 10.31 -10.33
C ALA A 198 3.81 10.44 -10.37
N LEU A 199 4.53 9.40 -10.80
CA LEU A 199 5.98 9.46 -11.02
C LEU A 199 6.32 10.50 -12.08
N VAL A 200 5.70 10.42 -13.25
CA VAL A 200 5.95 11.37 -14.36
C VAL A 200 5.54 12.78 -13.98
N SER A 201 4.39 12.96 -13.32
CA SER A 201 3.97 14.27 -12.79
C SER A 201 5.00 14.86 -11.84
N SER A 202 5.64 14.05 -10.99
CA SER A 202 6.65 14.55 -10.06
C SER A 202 7.92 15.01 -10.79
N ALA A 203 8.32 14.31 -11.86
CA ALA A 203 9.43 14.73 -12.70
C ALA A 203 9.15 16.06 -13.41
N PHE A 204 7.94 16.21 -13.98
CA PHE A 204 7.51 17.48 -14.59
C PHE A 204 7.34 18.63 -13.58
N ASP A 205 6.95 18.35 -12.33
CA ASP A 205 6.89 19.36 -11.27
C ASP A 205 8.29 19.90 -10.92
N VAL A 206 9.33 19.06 -10.98
CA VAL A 206 10.73 19.49 -10.83
C VAL A 206 11.16 20.30 -12.04
N ALA A 207 10.87 19.85 -13.26
CA ALA A 207 11.23 20.54 -14.50
C ALA A 207 10.57 21.93 -14.67
N MET A 208 9.39 22.13 -14.09
CA MET A 208 8.67 23.40 -14.12
C MET A 208 9.20 24.41 -13.08
N ASN A 209 10.02 23.95 -12.13
CA ASN A 209 10.47 24.80 -11.04
C ASN A 209 11.59 25.74 -11.52
N ASP A 210 11.48 27.03 -11.20
CA ASP A 210 12.48 28.06 -11.54
C ASP A 210 13.87 27.75 -10.95
N ASP A 211 13.92 26.94 -9.89
CA ASP A 211 15.16 26.44 -9.32
C ASP A 211 15.95 25.48 -10.24
N PHE A 212 15.31 24.92 -11.26
CA PHE A 212 15.82 23.90 -12.18
C PHE A 212 15.74 24.36 -13.64
N ASP A 213 16.13 25.61 -13.89
CA ASP A 213 16.19 26.26 -15.21
C ASP A 213 14.85 26.36 -15.95
N ARG A 214 13.74 25.98 -15.30
CA ARG A 214 12.38 25.99 -15.86
C ARG A 214 12.34 25.36 -17.26
N LEU A 215 12.82 24.13 -17.37
CA LEU A 215 12.89 23.36 -18.61
C LEU A 215 11.56 23.28 -19.37
N VAL A 216 10.43 23.28 -18.64
CA VAL A 216 9.10 23.23 -19.24
C VAL A 216 8.19 24.33 -18.68
N ALA A 217 7.33 24.87 -19.54
CA ALA A 217 6.43 25.96 -19.16
C ALA A 217 5.34 25.55 -18.16
N TYR A 218 4.92 24.28 -18.18
CA TYR A 218 3.89 23.75 -17.28
C TYR A 218 3.97 22.21 -17.19
N ASN A 219 3.32 21.64 -16.17
CA ASN A 219 3.17 20.20 -16.02
C ASN A 219 1.91 19.67 -16.76
N PRO A 220 2.08 18.85 -17.82
CA PRO A 220 0.97 18.30 -18.60
C PRO A 220 0.25 17.13 -17.92
N VAL A 221 0.81 16.56 -16.85
CA VAL A 221 0.27 15.37 -16.17
C VAL A 221 -0.62 15.72 -14.98
N THR A 222 -0.47 16.91 -14.39
CA THR A 222 -1.23 17.33 -13.20
C THR A 222 -2.74 17.19 -13.42
N GLY A 223 -3.42 16.43 -12.56
CA GLY A 223 -4.87 16.24 -12.66
C GLY A 223 -5.36 15.30 -13.78
N MET A 224 -4.45 14.68 -14.54
CA MET A 224 -4.81 13.75 -15.63
C MET A 224 -4.94 12.29 -15.17
N ALA A 225 -4.48 11.98 -13.95
CA ALA A 225 -4.54 10.64 -13.38
C ALA A 225 -5.98 10.09 -13.37
N PRO A 226 -6.18 8.77 -13.58
CA PRO A 226 -7.51 8.18 -13.53
C PRO A 226 -8.14 8.41 -12.15
N ARG A 227 -9.45 8.69 -12.17
CA ARG A 227 -10.25 8.74 -10.94
C ARG A 227 -10.32 7.32 -10.38
N SER A 228 -10.32 7.24 -9.05
CA SER A 228 -10.64 5.98 -8.39
C SER A 228 -12.07 5.60 -8.73
N THR A 229 -12.25 4.39 -9.23
CA THR A 229 -13.55 3.80 -9.53
C THR A 229 -14.03 2.98 -8.33
N ALA A 230 -15.32 2.66 -8.25
CA ALA A 230 -15.83 1.70 -7.25
C ALA A 230 -15.12 0.34 -7.36
N ALA A 231 -14.72 -0.06 -8.57
CA ALA A 231 -13.92 -1.26 -8.81
C ALA A 231 -12.49 -1.17 -8.24
N ASP A 232 -11.95 0.02 -7.97
CA ASP A 232 -10.66 0.19 -7.29
C ASP A 232 -10.77 0.00 -5.76
N ASP A 233 -11.97 0.14 -5.18
CA ASP A 233 -12.28 -0.22 -3.80
C ASP A 233 -12.69 -1.70 -3.76
N VAL A 234 -11.81 -2.58 -4.25
CA VAL A 234 -11.97 -4.03 -4.10
C VAL A 234 -12.14 -4.32 -2.61
N GLU A 235 -13.29 -4.87 -2.24
CA GLU A 235 -13.55 -5.34 -0.90
C GLU A 235 -12.43 -6.30 -0.50
N ARG A 236 -11.80 -6.01 0.64
CA ARG A 236 -10.66 -6.81 1.05
C ARG A 236 -11.14 -8.17 1.47
N VAL A 237 -10.69 -9.20 0.76
CA VAL A 237 -10.95 -10.58 1.15
C VAL A 237 -10.40 -10.82 2.56
N PHE A 238 -11.27 -11.27 3.45
CA PHE A 238 -10.97 -11.83 4.75
C PHE A 238 -11.74 -13.14 4.91
N LEU A 239 -11.28 -13.98 5.84
CA LEU A 239 -11.88 -15.28 6.11
C LEU A 239 -12.74 -15.20 7.37
N SER A 240 -13.86 -15.91 7.37
CA SER A 240 -14.56 -16.22 8.62
C SER A 240 -13.74 -17.20 9.48
N PRO A 241 -14.00 -17.31 10.79
CA PRO A 241 -13.36 -18.33 11.63
C PRO A 241 -13.58 -19.75 11.10
N ARG A 242 -14.77 -20.05 10.56
CA ARG A 242 -15.09 -21.33 9.91
C ARG A 242 -14.27 -21.57 8.64
N GLN A 243 -14.16 -20.57 7.76
CA GLN A 243 -13.31 -20.70 6.56
C GLN A 243 -11.84 -20.92 6.91
N PHE A 244 -11.34 -20.25 7.96
CA PHE A 244 -9.99 -20.49 8.43
C PHE A 244 -9.81 -21.89 9.05
N GLN A 245 -10.85 -22.43 9.70
CA GLN A 245 -10.88 -23.81 10.18
C GLN A 245 -10.73 -24.80 9.01
N ASP A 246 -11.51 -24.64 7.95
CA ASP A 246 -11.41 -25.50 6.76
C ASP A 246 -10.00 -25.43 6.15
N LEU A 247 -9.44 -24.22 6.02
CA LEU A 247 -8.07 -24.04 5.52
C LEU A 247 -7.05 -24.81 6.37
N ARG A 248 -7.22 -24.80 7.69
CA ARG A 248 -6.31 -25.47 8.63
C ARG A 248 -6.25 -26.97 8.39
N GLU A 249 -7.39 -27.62 8.17
CA GLU A 249 -7.51 -29.07 7.96
C GLU A 249 -6.79 -29.55 6.68
N HIS A 250 -6.56 -28.62 5.75
CA HIS A 250 -5.88 -28.90 4.48
C HIS A 250 -4.51 -28.21 4.34
N THR A 251 -3.98 -27.63 5.41
CA THR A 251 -2.64 -27.02 5.43
C THR A 251 -1.65 -27.98 6.07
N ILE A 252 -0.43 -28.09 5.50
CA ILE A 252 0.62 -28.92 6.11
C ILE A 252 1.10 -28.31 7.42
N ASP A 253 1.35 -29.15 8.44
CA ASP A 253 1.70 -28.75 9.81
C ASP A 253 2.78 -27.68 9.88
N HIS A 254 3.83 -27.84 9.07
CA HIS A 254 4.96 -26.91 9.03
C HIS A 254 4.54 -25.46 8.73
N TYR A 255 3.65 -25.25 7.76
CA TYR A 255 3.17 -23.90 7.43
C TYR A 255 1.93 -23.50 8.22
N LEU A 256 1.18 -24.46 8.76
CA LEU A 256 -0.02 -24.19 9.56
C LEU A 256 0.31 -23.28 10.76
N ASN A 257 1.41 -23.54 11.47
CA ASN A 257 1.85 -22.73 12.60
C ASN A 257 2.04 -21.26 12.23
N LEU A 258 2.60 -20.99 11.04
CA LEU A 258 2.77 -19.64 10.52
C LEU A 258 1.43 -18.98 10.16
N LEU A 259 0.51 -19.72 9.52
CA LEU A 259 -0.80 -19.17 9.15
C LEU A 259 -1.65 -18.86 10.39
N LEU A 260 -1.68 -19.78 11.38
CA LEU A 260 -2.31 -19.56 12.68
C LEU A 260 -1.75 -18.33 13.37
N PHE A 261 -0.42 -18.22 13.42
CA PHE A 261 0.24 -17.08 13.99
C PHE A 261 -0.14 -15.77 13.28
N MET A 262 -0.14 -15.76 11.94
CA MET A 262 -0.49 -14.56 11.16
C MET A 262 -1.95 -14.14 11.36
N VAL A 263 -2.90 -15.06 11.40
CA VAL A 263 -4.32 -14.72 11.57
C VAL A 263 -4.65 -14.26 12.99
N LEU A 264 -3.97 -14.81 14.00
CA LEU A 264 -4.23 -14.47 15.41
C LEU A 264 -3.44 -13.24 15.91
N THR A 265 -2.39 -12.84 15.20
CA THR A 265 -1.62 -11.63 15.54
C THR A 265 -1.86 -10.45 14.60
N GLY A 266 -2.29 -10.73 13.36
CA GLY A 266 -2.40 -9.74 12.30
C GLY A 266 -1.06 -9.20 11.82
N LEU A 267 0.08 -9.83 12.16
CA LEU A 267 1.38 -9.39 11.67
C LEU A 267 1.45 -9.44 10.13
N ARG A 268 2.16 -8.48 9.53
CA ARG A 268 2.46 -8.56 8.10
C ARG A 268 3.35 -9.77 7.83
N TRP A 269 3.27 -10.37 6.64
CA TRP A 269 4.15 -11.47 6.21
C TRP A 269 5.62 -11.25 6.60
N GLY A 270 6.17 -10.08 6.27
CA GLY A 270 7.57 -9.75 6.60
C GLY A 270 7.82 -9.68 8.10
N GLU A 271 6.87 -9.15 8.89
CA GLU A 271 6.98 -9.09 10.36
C GLU A 271 6.93 -10.51 10.96
N ALA A 272 5.98 -11.34 10.53
CA ALA A 272 5.85 -12.72 11.00
C ALA A 272 7.07 -13.58 10.62
N GLY A 273 7.51 -13.54 9.36
CA GLY A 273 8.69 -14.26 8.90
C GLY A 273 10.02 -13.68 9.40
N GLY A 274 10.00 -12.45 9.92
CA GLY A 274 11.16 -11.77 10.49
C GLY A 274 11.27 -11.90 12.01
N LEU A 275 10.23 -12.38 12.69
CA LEU A 275 10.22 -12.52 14.14
C LEU A 275 11.32 -13.49 14.57
N ARG A 276 12.19 -13.04 15.49
CA ARG A 276 13.28 -13.86 16.02
C ARG A 276 12.93 -14.45 17.37
N VAL A 277 13.64 -15.51 17.75
CA VAL A 277 13.47 -16.17 19.07
C VAL A 277 13.66 -15.17 20.22
N ARG A 278 14.67 -14.30 20.15
CA ARG A 278 14.91 -13.24 21.16
C ARG A 278 13.77 -12.22 21.32
N ASP A 279 12.87 -12.14 20.34
CA ASP A 279 11.79 -11.17 20.29
C ASP A 279 10.48 -11.76 20.88
N VAL A 280 10.53 -12.95 21.49
CA VAL A 280 9.38 -13.69 22.05
C VAL A 280 9.50 -13.76 23.58
N CYS A 281 8.41 -13.43 24.29
CA CYS A 281 8.29 -13.61 25.73
C CYS A 281 7.03 -14.41 26.07
N LEU A 282 7.18 -15.71 26.38
CA LEU A 282 6.04 -16.62 26.61
C LEU A 282 5.59 -16.73 28.08
N ALA A 283 6.47 -16.39 29.02
CA ALA A 283 6.18 -16.46 30.46
C ALA A 283 6.70 -15.21 31.21
N PRO A 284 6.17 -14.01 30.91
CA PRO A 284 6.54 -12.81 31.66
C PRO A 284 5.90 -12.80 33.05
N GLU A 285 6.51 -12.06 33.97
CA GLU A 285 5.96 -11.80 35.32
C GLU A 285 4.56 -11.18 35.29
N SER A 286 4.23 -10.43 34.23
CA SER A 286 2.89 -9.87 34.02
C SER A 286 1.81 -10.91 33.72
N GLY A 287 2.18 -12.18 33.55
CA GLY A 287 1.28 -13.30 33.26
C GLY A 287 0.75 -13.35 31.83
N ARG A 288 1.02 -12.35 30.98
CA ARG A 288 0.50 -12.29 29.60
C ARG A 288 1.61 -12.41 28.56
N PRO A 289 1.67 -13.49 27.76
CA PRO A 289 2.70 -13.66 26.75
C PRO A 289 2.65 -12.54 25.71
N TYR A 290 3.82 -12.11 25.24
CA TYR A 290 3.94 -11.04 24.26
C TYR A 290 5.11 -11.23 23.29
N LEU A 291 5.07 -10.46 22.22
CA LEU A 291 6.09 -10.38 21.18
C LEU A 291 6.59 -8.96 21.02
N GLU A 292 7.82 -8.82 20.56
CA GLU A 292 8.41 -7.53 20.19
C GLU A 292 8.69 -7.45 18.69
N VAL A 293 7.85 -6.76 17.95
CA VAL A 293 8.02 -6.61 16.50
C VAL A 293 9.12 -5.57 16.25
N ARG A 294 10.33 -6.03 15.90
CA ARG A 294 11.51 -5.15 15.73
C ARG A 294 12.07 -5.12 14.30
N VAL A 295 11.95 -6.21 13.56
CA VAL A 295 12.49 -6.38 12.21
C VAL A 295 11.46 -7.04 11.29
N ALA A 296 11.70 -6.96 9.98
CA ALA A 296 10.91 -7.66 8.99
C ALA A 296 11.82 -8.40 7.99
N LEU A 297 11.33 -9.54 7.52
CA LEU A 297 11.88 -10.28 6.40
C LEU A 297 11.58 -9.54 5.10
N LYS A 298 12.65 -9.23 4.35
CA LYS A 298 12.63 -8.52 3.07
C LYS A 298 13.13 -9.45 1.97
N ARG A 299 12.56 -9.30 0.78
CA ARG A 299 13.01 -10.00 -0.42
C ARG A 299 14.04 -9.15 -1.14
N ILE A 300 15.17 -9.75 -1.49
CA ILE A 300 16.23 -9.18 -2.31
C ILE A 300 16.51 -10.09 -3.50
N LYS A 301 17.35 -9.64 -4.45
CA LYS A 301 17.88 -10.51 -5.50
C LYS A 301 18.70 -11.63 -4.82
N GLY A 302 18.37 -12.89 -5.11
CA GLY A 302 19.07 -14.04 -4.55
C GLY A 302 18.57 -14.56 -3.19
N GLY A 303 17.55 -13.95 -2.57
CA GLY A 303 16.96 -14.53 -1.36
C GLY A 303 16.18 -13.58 -0.46
N THR A 304 16.31 -13.80 0.85
CA THR A 304 15.66 -12.99 1.89
C THR A 304 16.63 -12.56 2.97
N VAL A 305 16.43 -11.33 3.46
CA VAL A 305 17.25 -10.71 4.51
C VAL A 305 16.34 -10.12 5.60
N LEU A 306 16.87 -9.93 6.80
CA LEU A 306 16.20 -9.12 7.81
C LEU A 306 16.53 -7.66 7.57
N GLY A 307 15.54 -6.79 7.72
CA GLY A 307 15.78 -5.36 7.71
C GLY A 307 14.79 -4.61 8.57
N LEU A 308 14.96 -3.29 8.62
CA LEU A 308 14.10 -2.40 9.38
C LEU A 308 12.64 -2.49 8.91
N LEU A 309 11.73 -2.35 9.88
CA LEU A 309 10.30 -2.30 9.63
C LEU A 309 9.91 -1.16 8.69
N LYS A 310 8.73 -1.31 8.08
CA LYS A 310 8.24 -0.32 7.11
C LYS A 310 8.07 1.06 7.74
N SER A 311 7.71 1.14 9.02
CA SER A 311 7.43 2.41 9.69
C SER A 311 7.83 2.37 11.16
N LYS A 312 7.93 3.54 11.79
CA LYS A 312 8.11 3.64 13.25
C LYS A 312 6.94 2.98 13.99
N ALA A 313 5.71 3.21 13.53
CA ALA A 313 4.49 2.64 14.13
C ALA A 313 4.41 1.10 14.06
N ALA A 314 5.16 0.47 13.14
CA ALA A 314 5.24 -0.98 13.07
C ALA A 314 6.04 -1.59 14.24
N ARG A 315 6.98 -0.82 14.84
CA ARG A 315 7.72 -1.25 16.04
C ARG A 315 6.77 -1.23 17.22
N ARG A 316 6.43 -2.40 17.76
CA ARG A 316 5.44 -2.52 18.83
C ARG A 316 5.61 -3.79 19.63
N ARG A 317 5.13 -3.73 20.87
CA ARG A 317 4.84 -4.91 21.69
C ARG A 317 3.43 -5.40 21.40
N LEU A 318 3.25 -6.70 21.26
CA LEU A 318 1.98 -7.34 20.97
C LEU A 318 1.71 -8.44 21.98
N THR A 319 0.66 -8.33 22.78
CA THR A 319 0.18 -9.47 23.58
C THR A 319 -0.42 -10.51 22.65
N ILE A 320 -0.20 -11.79 22.95
CA ILE A 320 -0.69 -12.89 22.12
C ILE A 320 -1.70 -13.77 22.88
N PRO A 321 -2.66 -14.39 22.19
CA PRO A 321 -3.52 -15.41 22.79
C PRO A 321 -2.70 -16.60 23.30
N GLU A 322 -3.12 -17.21 24.40
CA GLU A 322 -2.43 -18.36 25.01
C GLU A 322 -2.33 -19.58 24.08
N VAL A 323 -3.30 -19.75 23.17
CA VAL A 323 -3.25 -20.81 22.14
C VAL A 323 -2.01 -20.73 21.24
N LEU A 324 -1.37 -19.56 21.13
CA LEU A 324 -0.12 -19.41 20.37
C LEU A 324 1.13 -19.81 21.16
N VAL A 325 1.06 -19.95 22.48
CA VAL A 325 2.21 -20.36 23.31
C VAL A 325 2.77 -21.71 22.86
N PRO A 326 2.00 -22.81 22.78
CA PRO A 326 2.54 -24.10 22.33
C PRO A 326 3.00 -24.06 20.86
N VAL A 327 2.32 -23.28 20.00
CA VAL A 327 2.70 -23.09 18.59
C VAL A 327 4.09 -22.48 18.49
N ILE A 328 4.35 -21.42 19.27
CA ILE A 328 5.63 -20.73 19.25
C ILE A 328 6.71 -21.57 19.93
N THR A 329 6.42 -22.20 21.08
CA THR A 329 7.36 -23.09 21.78
C THR A 329 7.89 -24.18 20.85
N ASN A 330 7.02 -24.84 20.11
CA ASN A 330 7.42 -25.86 19.14
C ASN A 330 8.24 -25.27 17.98
N ALA A 331 7.90 -24.05 17.54
CA ALA A 331 8.61 -23.39 16.44
C ALA A 331 10.02 -22.90 16.81
N ILE A 332 10.29 -22.63 18.09
CA ILE A 332 11.59 -22.15 18.59
C ILE A 332 12.48 -23.25 19.19
N ALA A 333 11.94 -24.45 19.40
CA ALA A 333 12.68 -25.57 19.98
C ALA A 333 13.98 -25.85 19.20
N GLY A 334 15.11 -25.86 19.92
CA GLY A 334 16.44 -26.12 19.34
C GLY A 334 17.03 -24.98 18.50
N LYS A 335 16.45 -23.76 18.54
CA LYS A 335 16.93 -22.60 17.78
C LYS A 335 17.66 -21.58 18.64
N ASP A 336 18.68 -20.96 18.04
CA ASP A 336 19.38 -19.82 18.65
C ASP A 336 18.51 -18.55 18.71
N LEU A 337 18.88 -17.64 19.61
CA LEU A 337 18.19 -16.37 19.84
C LEU A 337 18.01 -15.49 18.58
N ASP A 338 18.93 -15.57 17.62
CA ASP A 338 18.88 -14.80 16.36
C ASP A 338 18.14 -15.49 15.21
N SER A 339 17.76 -16.75 15.40
CA SER A 339 17.01 -17.51 14.40
C SER A 339 15.60 -16.95 14.26
N CYS A 340 15.03 -17.05 13.06
CA CYS A 340 13.61 -16.78 12.85
C CYS A 340 12.77 -17.85 13.58
N VAL A 341 11.68 -17.42 14.22
CA VAL A 341 10.69 -18.32 14.83
C VAL A 341 10.12 -19.26 13.77
N PHE A 342 9.73 -18.72 12.62
CA PHE A 342 9.26 -19.50 11.48
C PHE A 342 10.35 -19.56 10.39
N THR A 343 10.71 -20.78 9.99
CA THR A 343 11.77 -21.09 9.02
C THR A 343 11.23 -22.01 7.94
N SER A 344 11.97 -22.21 6.84
CA SER A 344 11.70 -23.30 5.92
C SER A 344 11.93 -24.67 6.60
N PRO A 345 11.52 -25.78 5.96
CA PRO A 345 11.80 -27.13 6.48
C PRO A 345 13.29 -27.39 6.72
N GLU A 346 14.16 -26.74 5.94
CA GLU A 346 15.62 -26.83 6.05
C GLU A 346 16.22 -25.83 7.06
N GLY A 347 15.39 -25.17 7.88
CA GLY A 347 15.83 -24.20 8.89
C GLY A 347 16.23 -22.82 8.34
N LYS A 348 16.09 -22.58 7.03
CA LYS A 348 16.45 -21.30 6.40
C LYS A 348 15.35 -20.26 6.57
N ARG A 349 15.65 -19.00 6.25
CA ARG A 349 14.65 -17.93 6.21
C ARG A 349 13.56 -18.26 5.18
N LEU A 350 12.32 -17.95 5.51
CA LEU A 350 11.16 -18.26 4.67
C LEU A 350 11.23 -17.56 3.30
N HIS A 351 10.91 -18.29 2.25
CA HIS A 351 10.73 -17.70 0.92
C HIS A 351 9.24 -17.52 0.62
N HIS A 352 8.81 -16.30 0.33
CA HIS A 352 7.39 -15.98 0.09
C HIS A 352 6.76 -16.89 -0.97
N GLY A 353 7.46 -17.15 -2.08
CA GLY A 353 6.93 -18.00 -3.15
C GLY A 353 6.66 -19.45 -2.71
N ASN A 354 7.46 -19.99 -1.79
CA ASN A 354 7.26 -21.36 -1.30
C ASN A 354 6.03 -21.44 -0.41
N VAL A 355 5.83 -20.44 0.46
CA VAL A 355 4.66 -20.41 1.34
C VAL A 355 3.39 -20.17 0.56
N THR A 356 3.37 -19.22 -0.38
CA THR A 356 2.20 -18.97 -1.23
C THR A 356 1.82 -20.21 -2.03
N ARG A 357 2.78 -20.91 -2.65
CA ARG A 357 2.49 -22.14 -3.38
C ARG A 357 1.84 -23.23 -2.50
N ASN A 358 2.27 -23.35 -1.24
CA ASN A 358 1.67 -24.30 -0.31
C ASN A 358 0.29 -23.85 0.17
N LEU A 359 0.09 -22.55 0.36
CA LEU A 359 -1.23 -21.96 0.64
C LEU A 359 -2.20 -22.24 -0.51
N ASP A 360 -1.80 -21.99 -1.76
CA ASP A 360 -2.65 -22.22 -2.93
C ASP A 360 -3.08 -23.70 -3.02
N LYS A 361 -2.15 -24.63 -2.77
CA LYS A 361 -2.46 -26.06 -2.68
C LYS A 361 -3.44 -26.40 -1.55
N ALA A 362 -3.32 -25.75 -0.39
CA ALA A 362 -4.25 -25.95 0.72
C ALA A 362 -5.67 -25.46 0.36
N ILE A 363 -5.78 -24.30 -0.28
CA ILE A 363 -7.06 -23.74 -0.75
C ILE A 363 -7.72 -24.69 -1.76
N VAL A 364 -6.97 -25.19 -2.74
CA VAL A 364 -7.48 -26.16 -3.73
C VAL A 364 -7.99 -27.43 -3.05
N ARG A 365 -7.23 -27.98 -2.09
CA ARG A 365 -7.63 -29.18 -1.34
C ARG A 365 -8.90 -28.95 -0.51
N ALA A 366 -9.00 -27.82 0.17
CA ALA A 366 -10.17 -27.47 0.97
C ALA A 366 -11.44 -27.31 0.12
N ARG A 367 -11.33 -26.67 -1.04
CA ARG A 367 -12.46 -26.58 -2.00
C ARG A 367 -12.88 -27.93 -2.54
N ALA A 368 -11.91 -28.79 -2.86
CA ALA A 368 -12.21 -30.16 -3.29
C ALA A 368 -12.93 -30.97 -2.19
N ALA A 369 -12.75 -30.60 -0.92
CA ALA A 369 -13.46 -31.16 0.22
C ALA A 369 -14.80 -30.46 0.56
N GLY A 370 -15.23 -29.48 -0.24
CA GLY A 370 -16.52 -28.81 -0.08
C GLY A 370 -16.49 -27.46 0.65
N SER A 371 -15.31 -26.93 0.97
CA SER A 371 -15.18 -25.59 1.57
C SER A 371 -15.50 -24.47 0.58
N ASP A 372 -16.11 -23.39 1.07
CA ASP A 372 -16.46 -22.18 0.32
C ASP A 372 -15.34 -21.13 0.26
N LEU A 373 -14.10 -21.53 0.58
CA LEU A 373 -12.95 -20.63 0.68
C LEU A 373 -12.78 -19.75 -0.57
N PRO A 374 -12.67 -18.40 -0.42
CA PRO A 374 -12.40 -17.50 -1.54
C PRO A 374 -10.95 -17.61 -2.01
N ASP A 375 -10.65 -17.01 -3.16
CA ASP A 375 -9.25 -16.83 -3.56
C ASP A 375 -8.65 -15.69 -2.73
N PHE A 376 -7.57 -15.98 -2.01
CA PHE A 376 -6.91 -14.98 -1.19
C PHE A 376 -5.40 -15.14 -1.16
N ARG A 377 -4.71 -14.05 -0.82
CA ARG A 377 -3.26 -14.02 -0.62
C ARG A 377 -2.96 -14.01 0.88
N LEU A 378 -1.74 -14.35 1.28
CA LEU A 378 -1.29 -14.34 2.69
C LEU A 378 -1.67 -13.08 3.48
N HIS A 379 -1.74 -11.91 2.85
CA HIS A 379 -2.13 -10.66 3.51
C HIS A 379 -3.59 -10.64 3.98
N ALA A 380 -4.46 -11.46 3.40
CA ALA A 380 -5.85 -11.62 3.82
C ALA A 380 -5.97 -12.15 5.26
N LEU A 381 -5.00 -12.94 5.77
CA LEU A 381 -5.01 -13.39 7.16
C LEU A 381 -4.96 -12.22 8.15
N ARG A 382 -4.24 -11.16 7.79
CA ARG A 382 -4.25 -9.91 8.56
C ARG A 382 -5.60 -9.20 8.44
N HIS A 383 -6.24 -9.26 7.28
CA HIS A 383 -7.57 -8.71 7.11
C HIS A 383 -8.60 -9.50 7.94
N SER A 384 -8.49 -10.82 8.02
CA SER A 384 -9.29 -11.67 8.93
C SER A 384 -9.07 -11.29 10.39
N CYS A 385 -7.82 -11.12 10.83
CA CYS A 385 -7.52 -10.64 12.18
C CYS A 385 -8.24 -9.32 12.50
N ALA A 386 -8.17 -8.36 11.56
CA ALA A 386 -8.83 -7.07 11.70
C ALA A 386 -10.35 -7.23 11.81
N ALA A 387 -10.95 -8.00 10.90
CA ALA A 387 -12.38 -8.26 10.87
C ALA A 387 -12.85 -8.93 12.16
N TRP A 388 -12.16 -9.98 12.63
CA TRP A 388 -12.53 -10.70 13.84
C TRP A 388 -12.45 -9.83 15.09
N LEU A 389 -11.43 -8.97 15.20
CA LEU A 389 -11.32 -8.05 16.34
C LEU A 389 -12.42 -7.00 16.32
N LEU A 390 -12.76 -6.45 15.15
CA LEU A 390 -13.83 -5.47 15.02
C LEU A 390 -15.19 -6.10 15.30
N SER A 391 -15.47 -7.30 14.75
CA SER A 391 -16.68 -8.05 15.05
C SER A 391 -16.80 -8.48 16.52
N ALA A 392 -15.69 -8.47 17.26
CA ALA A 392 -15.66 -8.69 18.70
C ALA A 392 -15.72 -7.38 19.52
N GLY A 393 -16.16 -6.27 18.92
CA GLY A 393 -16.38 -4.98 19.59
C GLY A 393 -15.11 -4.17 19.88
N ARG A 394 -13.98 -4.48 19.23
CA ARG A 394 -12.76 -3.64 19.36
C ARG A 394 -12.87 -2.40 18.50
N THR A 395 -12.40 -1.28 19.03
CA THR A 395 -12.46 -0.03 18.28
C THR A 395 -11.45 -0.03 17.11
N PRO A 396 -11.71 0.74 16.02
CA PRO A 396 -10.76 0.90 14.93
C PRO A 396 -9.38 1.36 15.38
N TYR A 397 -9.31 2.20 16.43
CA TYR A 397 -8.07 2.59 17.09
C TYR A 397 -7.31 1.39 17.68
N GLN A 398 -7.97 0.58 18.50
CA GLN A 398 -7.35 -0.62 19.12
C GLN A 398 -6.82 -1.58 18.06
N VAL A 399 -7.62 -1.85 17.03
CA VAL A 399 -7.23 -2.72 15.91
C VAL A 399 -6.09 -2.09 15.11
N SER A 400 -6.11 -0.78 14.85
CA SER A 400 -5.01 -0.05 14.20
C SER A 400 -3.67 -0.23 14.95
N ARG A 401 -3.70 -0.14 16.29
CA ARG A 401 -2.52 -0.33 17.15
C ARG A 401 -2.02 -1.78 17.12
N GLN A 402 -2.91 -2.77 17.24
CA GLN A 402 -2.59 -4.20 17.10
C GLN A 402 -1.88 -4.47 15.77
N LEU A 403 -2.42 -3.90 14.69
CA LEU A 403 -1.94 -4.10 13.34
C LEU A 403 -0.68 -3.26 13.01
N GLY A 404 -0.35 -2.22 13.77
CA GLY A 404 0.76 -1.33 13.45
C GLY A 404 0.52 -0.55 12.14
N HIS A 405 -0.66 0.05 12.01
CA HIS A 405 -0.93 1.05 10.97
C HIS A 405 -0.28 2.39 11.34
N GLU A 406 0.23 3.11 10.34
CA GLU A 406 0.73 4.48 10.54
C GLU A 406 -0.42 5.46 10.83
N THR A 407 -1.60 5.19 10.27
CA THR A 407 -2.80 6.02 10.43
C THR A 407 -4.01 5.14 10.73
N GLU A 408 -4.83 5.57 11.68
CA GLU A 408 -6.11 4.93 12.00
C GLU A 408 -7.10 5.00 10.83
N ALA A 409 -7.04 6.09 10.04
CA ALA A 409 -7.83 6.25 8.82
C ALA A 409 -7.70 5.06 7.86
N THR A 410 -6.58 4.32 7.89
CA THR A 410 -6.44 3.07 7.16
C THR A 410 -7.46 2.04 7.67
N THR A 411 -7.50 1.76 8.97
CA THR A 411 -8.45 0.78 9.53
C THR A 411 -9.89 1.21 9.25
N GLN A 412 -10.23 2.48 9.51
CA GLN A 412 -11.58 2.99 9.29
C GLN A 412 -12.00 2.91 7.82
N LYS A 413 -11.12 3.29 6.88
CA LYS A 413 -11.39 3.21 5.44
C LYS A 413 -11.78 1.80 5.02
N TYR A 414 -11.06 0.80 5.51
CA TYR A 414 -11.18 -0.57 5.01
C TYR A 414 -12.15 -1.45 5.78
N TYR A 415 -12.45 -1.11 7.04
CA TYR A 415 -13.27 -1.95 7.91
C TYR A 415 -14.36 -1.19 8.65
N GLY A 416 -14.51 0.12 8.44
CA GLY A 416 -15.53 0.91 9.12
C GLY A 416 -16.95 0.41 8.86
N HIS A 417 -17.18 -0.30 7.74
CA HIS A 417 -18.46 -0.94 7.45
C HIS A 417 -18.78 -2.10 8.40
N LEU A 418 -17.79 -2.80 8.96
CA LEU A 418 -17.99 -3.89 9.92
C LEU A 418 -18.41 -3.40 11.31
N VAL A 419 -18.15 -2.12 11.60
CA VAL A 419 -18.58 -1.46 12.84
C VAL A 419 -20.01 -0.92 12.71
N ARG A 420 -20.56 -0.86 11.48
CA ARG A 420 -21.86 -0.19 11.25
C ARG A 420 -23.04 -0.83 11.97
N THR A 421 -22.99 -2.13 12.20
CA THR A 421 -24.00 -2.87 12.97
C THR A 421 -24.10 -2.45 14.44
N GLU A 422 -23.10 -1.73 14.99
CA GLU A 422 -23.16 -1.17 16.34
C GLU A 422 -23.81 0.23 16.39
N TYR A 423 -23.97 0.93 15.26
CA TYR A 423 -24.62 2.24 15.28
C TYR A 423 -26.12 2.17 15.58
N ASP A 424 -26.78 1.10 15.12
CA ASP A 424 -28.21 0.89 15.32
C ASP A 424 -28.53 0.59 16.79
N THR A 425 -27.53 0.21 17.60
CA THR A 425 -27.67 -0.04 19.05
C THR A 425 -27.08 1.07 19.92
N ASN A 426 -26.59 2.17 19.33
CA ASN A 426 -26.03 3.29 20.09
C ASN A 426 -27.06 3.91 21.04
N ALA A 427 -28.33 3.94 20.62
CA ALA A 427 -29.42 4.42 21.47
C ALA A 427 -29.56 3.53 22.70
N ASP A 428 -29.52 2.20 22.53
CA ASP A 428 -29.61 1.22 23.62
C ASP A 428 -28.43 1.33 24.58
N VAL A 429 -27.20 1.52 24.06
CA VAL A 429 -26.00 1.72 24.88
C VAL A 429 -26.08 3.01 25.68
N LEU A 430 -26.58 4.09 25.08
CA LEU A 430 -26.78 5.35 25.78
C LEU A 430 -27.86 5.21 26.85
N GLN A 431 -28.97 4.54 26.53
CA GLN A 431 -30.06 4.27 27.48
C GLN A 431 -29.54 3.49 28.69
N GLN A 432 -28.81 2.39 28.47
CA GLN A 432 -28.22 1.61 29.56
C GLN A 432 -27.27 2.43 30.43
N ALA A 433 -26.45 3.31 29.83
CA ALA A 433 -25.54 4.17 30.59
C ALA A 433 -26.28 5.22 31.44
N LEU A 434 -27.44 5.71 30.97
CA LEU A 434 -28.30 6.61 31.73
C LEU A 434 -29.00 5.85 32.87
N ASP A 435 -29.50 4.64 32.60
CA ASP A 435 -30.13 3.78 33.60
C ASP A 435 -29.15 3.41 34.72
N ASP A 436 -27.92 3.00 34.37
CA ASP A 436 -26.84 2.69 35.32
C ASP A 436 -26.45 3.91 36.19
N ALA A 437 -26.58 5.11 35.64
CA ALA A 437 -26.31 6.36 36.33
C ALA A 437 -27.50 6.85 37.19
N GLY A 438 -28.65 6.17 37.13
CA GLY A 438 -29.90 6.64 37.73
C GLY A 438 -30.31 8.02 37.19
N TRP A 439 -30.03 8.26 35.90
CA TRP A 439 -30.26 9.56 35.29
C TRP A 439 -31.73 9.71 34.91
N ASP A 440 -32.46 10.48 35.71
CA ASP A 440 -33.86 10.82 35.43
C ASP A 440 -33.99 12.12 34.63
N LEU A 441 -35.04 12.19 33.81
CA LEU A 441 -35.41 13.43 33.16
C LEU A 441 -35.83 14.49 34.20
N PRO A 442 -35.47 15.77 34.00
CA PRO A 442 -35.92 16.84 34.87
C PRO A 442 -37.45 16.95 34.91
N ALA A 443 -38.03 17.33 36.06
CA ALA A 443 -39.48 17.42 36.28
C ALA A 443 -40.26 18.34 35.31
N HIS A 444 -39.59 19.21 34.55
CA HIS A 444 -40.22 20.06 33.52
C HIS A 444 -40.34 19.38 32.15
N VAL A 445 -39.77 18.17 31.99
CA VAL A 445 -39.88 17.34 30.80
C VAL A 445 -41.04 16.38 31.01
N SER A 446 -42.24 16.78 30.60
CA SER A 446 -43.48 16.02 30.82
C SER A 446 -43.69 14.95 29.74
N VAL A 447 -43.85 13.69 30.17
CA VAL A 447 -44.16 12.55 29.28
C VAL A 447 -45.59 12.61 28.71
N GLU A 448 -46.48 13.39 29.35
CA GLU A 448 -47.87 13.62 28.91
C GLU A 448 -47.99 14.23 27.51
N VAL A 449 -46.94 14.91 27.02
CA VAL A 449 -46.90 15.51 25.68
C VAL A 449 -46.76 14.45 24.58
N MET A 450 -46.28 13.24 24.91
CA MET A 450 -46.08 12.18 23.91
C MET A 450 -47.39 11.63 23.35
N ALA A 451 -48.41 11.42 24.20
CA ALA A 451 -49.72 10.94 23.76
C ALA A 451 -50.42 11.97 22.85
N SER A 452 -50.36 13.25 23.21
CA SER A 452 -50.91 14.34 22.39
C SER A 452 -50.17 14.51 21.04
N ALA A 453 -48.86 14.26 21.00
CA ALA A 453 -48.08 14.30 19.76
C ALA A 453 -48.38 13.11 18.84
N ALA A 454 -48.63 11.93 19.41
CA ALA A 454 -49.03 10.74 18.67
C ALA A 454 -50.46 10.89 18.09
N ASP A 455 -51.42 11.38 18.90
CA ASP A 455 -52.78 11.67 18.46
C ASP A 455 -52.85 12.75 17.37
N ALA A 456 -51.89 13.70 17.37
CA ALA A 456 -51.73 14.71 16.33
C ALA A 456 -50.98 14.20 15.08
N GLY A 457 -50.55 12.93 15.06
CA GLY A 457 -49.80 12.33 13.94
C GLY A 457 -48.38 12.87 13.77
N LEU A 458 -47.80 13.50 14.81
CA LEU A 458 -46.46 14.07 14.77
C LEU A 458 -45.36 13.05 15.08
N ILE A 459 -45.71 11.93 15.73
CA ILE A 459 -44.82 10.80 16.02
C ILE A 459 -45.57 9.48 15.80
N GLU A 460 -44.86 8.45 15.33
CA GLU A 460 -45.36 7.07 15.31
C GLU A 460 -44.99 6.39 16.62
N LEU A 461 -46.00 5.93 17.38
CA LEU A 461 -45.79 5.03 18.51
C LEU A 461 -45.89 3.59 18.00
N ALA A 462 -44.93 2.75 18.37
CA ALA A 462 -45.02 1.32 18.10
C ALA A 462 -46.25 0.76 18.82
N THR A 463 -47.14 0.08 18.10
CA THR A 463 -48.29 -0.62 18.68
C THR A 463 -47.78 -1.64 19.69
N SER A 464 -48.36 -1.63 20.90
CA SER A 464 -47.90 -2.38 22.07
C SER A 464 -47.77 -3.88 21.78
N ASP A 465 -46.55 -4.36 21.63
CA ASP A 465 -46.18 -5.77 21.82
C ASP A 465 -44.81 -5.90 22.54
N VAL A 466 -44.24 -4.80 23.08
CA VAL A 466 -42.88 -4.79 23.66
C VAL A 466 -42.75 -4.10 25.03
N ILE A 467 -43.84 -3.62 25.65
CA ILE A 467 -43.78 -3.13 27.05
C ILE A 467 -44.45 -4.18 27.92
N GLY A 468 -43.64 -4.82 28.78
CA GLY A 468 -44.05 -5.97 29.61
C GLY A 468 -45.17 -5.67 30.61
N ASP A 469 -45.90 -6.73 30.94
CA ASP A 469 -46.95 -6.81 31.96
C ASP A 469 -46.58 -6.09 33.27
N GLU A 470 -47.22 -4.94 33.52
CA GLU A 470 -47.51 -4.46 34.88
C GLU A 470 -48.91 -4.94 35.28
N ALA A 471 -49.03 -6.20 35.74
CA ALA A 471 -50.28 -6.69 36.35
C ALA A 471 -50.11 -7.96 37.21
N GLU A 472 -49.11 -8.06 38.12
CA GLU A 472 -49.14 -9.07 39.19
C GLU A 472 -48.53 -8.55 40.50
N LEU A 473 -49.17 -7.56 41.13
CA LEU A 473 -48.97 -7.24 42.55
C LEU A 473 -50.24 -6.57 43.13
N GLU A 474 -51.32 -7.33 43.32
CA GLU A 474 -52.31 -7.11 44.39
C GLU A 474 -53.45 -8.16 44.33
N THR A 475 -53.27 -9.31 44.98
CA THR A 475 -54.37 -10.05 45.64
C THR A 475 -53.80 -11.13 46.56
N ALA A 476 -53.45 -10.72 47.78
CA ALA A 476 -53.33 -11.61 48.93
C ALA A 476 -54.16 -11.00 50.08
N ALA A 477 -55.43 -11.40 50.12
CA ALA A 477 -56.29 -11.44 51.31
C ALA A 477 -57.17 -12.69 51.21
#